data_AF-A0A7V9TY31-F1
#
_entry.id   AF-A0A7V9TY31-F1
#
_cell.length_a   1.000
_cell.length_b   1.000
_cell.length_c   1.000
_cell.angle_alpha   90.00
_cell.angle_beta   90.00
_cell.angle_gamma   90.00
#
_symmetry.space_group_name_H-M   'P 1'
#
loop_
_entity.id
_entity.type
_entity.pdbx_description
1 polymer ?
#
loop_
_entity_poly.entity_id
_entity_poly.type
_entity_poly.pdbx_seq_one_letter_code
_entity_poly.pdbx_strand_id
1 'polypeptide(L)'
;MESSLLTPPSPSGYSPFVTEPSLPRDGAALDVPDAERGGSICAGLLRRLRRERRRRKVGRAYDMALEIARVIPNAYEILDVGCGNGFIAHHLAGLLGSYILGIDVHGQPEAPVNFRRYDGRHFPAGDHSFEAVLFCYVLHHAQEVDSILSEVKRVLRDEALVVIYEDIPATWWDRILCSIHNRQWRGRTGECTFRSEAEWRETFQATGFEIVQQRSLSRCRNLAHPVKRNFFLLRLNPNAAKLN
;
A
#
# COMPACT_ATOMS: atom_id res chain seq x y z
N MET A 1 1.01 50.56 -17.72
CA MET A 1 2.22 50.35 -18.54
C MET A 1 3.39 50.62 -17.61
N GLU A 2 4.21 49.68 -17.15
CA GLU A 2 4.52 48.31 -17.57
C GLU A 2 4.66 47.37 -16.36
N SER A 3 4.47 46.10 -16.65
CA SER A 3 4.46 44.94 -15.77
C SER A 3 5.90 44.48 -15.47
N SER A 4 6.31 44.49 -14.19
CA SER A 4 7.50 43.75 -13.74
C SER A 4 7.08 42.39 -13.19
N LEU A 5 7.29 41.35 -14.01
CA LEU A 5 7.09 39.96 -13.63
C LEU A 5 8.23 39.53 -12.70
N LEU A 6 7.93 39.39 -11.41
CA LEU A 6 8.76 38.67 -10.45
C LEU A 6 8.78 37.18 -10.81
N THR A 7 9.95 36.68 -11.19
CA THR A 7 10.22 35.25 -11.29
C THR A 7 10.42 34.69 -9.87
N PRO A 8 9.82 33.54 -9.51
CA PRO A 8 10.07 32.92 -8.21
C PRO A 8 11.48 32.31 -8.15
N PRO A 9 12.10 32.25 -6.95
CA PRO A 9 13.43 31.69 -6.79
C PRO A 9 13.45 30.18 -7.03
N SER A 10 14.46 29.74 -7.78
CA SER A 10 14.84 28.35 -7.98
C SER A 10 15.28 27.69 -6.67
N PRO A 11 14.74 26.52 -6.27
CA PRO A 11 15.29 25.75 -5.17
C PRO A 11 16.59 25.05 -5.62
N SER A 12 17.72 25.71 -5.41
CA SER A 12 19.05 25.11 -5.50
C SER A 12 19.32 24.31 -4.23
N GLY A 13 19.28 22.98 -4.32
CA GLY A 13 19.56 22.13 -3.16
C GLY A 13 19.53 20.62 -3.42
N TYR A 14 19.77 20.16 -4.65
CA TYR A 14 20.00 18.74 -4.93
C TYR A 14 21.28 18.59 -5.75
N SER A 15 22.30 18.03 -5.12
CA SER A 15 23.58 17.68 -5.74
C SER A 15 23.44 16.32 -6.45
N PRO A 16 23.63 16.21 -7.77
CA PRO A 16 23.62 14.93 -8.45
C PRO A 16 25.02 14.32 -8.39
N PHE A 17 25.40 13.72 -7.26
CA PHE A 17 26.50 12.75 -7.25
C PHE A 17 25.91 11.36 -7.43
N VAL A 18 25.49 11.08 -8.66
CA VAL A 18 25.41 9.70 -9.17
C VAL A 18 26.76 9.45 -9.83
N THR A 19 27.69 8.84 -9.10
CA THR A 19 28.86 8.24 -9.72
C THR A 19 28.38 7.11 -10.63
N GLU A 20 28.51 7.28 -11.94
CA GLU A 20 28.36 6.20 -12.91
C GLU A 20 29.30 5.05 -12.55
N PRO A 21 28.85 3.78 -12.52
CA PRO A 21 29.78 2.67 -12.44
C PRO A 21 30.49 2.53 -13.80
N SER A 22 31.80 2.79 -13.79
CA SER A 22 32.69 2.55 -14.92
C SER A 22 32.64 1.09 -15.36
N LEU A 23 32.18 0.83 -16.59
CA LEU A 23 32.28 -0.47 -17.25
C LEU A 23 33.77 -0.81 -17.49
N PRO A 24 34.24 -2.02 -17.16
CA PRO A 24 35.55 -2.47 -17.61
C PRO A 24 35.52 -2.73 -19.12
N ARG A 25 36.37 -2.02 -19.85
CA ARG A 25 36.86 -2.45 -21.16
C ARG A 25 37.93 -3.51 -20.90
N ASP A 26 37.67 -4.74 -21.29
CA ASP A 26 38.55 -5.53 -22.17
C ASP A 26 38.11 -6.99 -22.23
N GLY A 27 38.20 -7.53 -23.44
CA GLY A 27 37.77 -8.87 -23.78
C GLY A 27 38.63 -9.95 -23.13
N ALA A 28 37.96 -10.85 -22.41
CA ALA A 28 38.34 -12.23 -22.30
C ALA A 28 37.05 -13.04 -22.49
N ALA A 29 36.95 -13.72 -23.63
CA ALA A 29 35.91 -14.69 -23.87
C ALA A 29 36.09 -15.81 -22.83
N LEU A 30 35.23 -15.83 -21.81
CA LEU A 30 35.06 -16.98 -20.95
C LEU A 30 34.15 -17.95 -21.70
N ASP A 31 34.75 -19.02 -22.22
CA ASP A 31 34.04 -20.18 -22.77
C ASP A 31 33.06 -20.72 -21.73
N VAL A 32 31.77 -20.45 -21.96
CA VAL A 32 30.68 -21.12 -21.23
C VAL A 32 30.31 -22.35 -22.05
N PRO A 33 30.39 -23.57 -21.49
CA PRO A 33 30.04 -24.78 -22.22
C PRO A 33 28.59 -24.72 -22.68
N ASP A 34 28.39 -25.03 -23.96
CA ASP A 34 27.12 -25.03 -24.69
C ASP A 34 26.26 -26.25 -24.29
N ALA A 35 25.85 -26.30 -23.02
CA ALA A 35 25.04 -27.37 -22.46
C ALA A 35 23.94 -26.77 -21.59
N GLU A 36 22.86 -26.27 -22.20
CA GLU A 36 21.47 -26.34 -21.70
C GLU A 36 20.47 -25.84 -22.79
N ARG A 37 20.58 -26.32 -24.04
CA ARG A 37 19.44 -26.32 -24.99
C ARG A 37 18.51 -27.47 -24.64
N GLY A 38 17.83 -27.36 -23.51
CA GLY A 38 16.99 -28.44 -22.98
C GLY A 38 16.06 -28.02 -21.86
N GLY A 39 15.53 -26.79 -21.89
CA GLY A 39 14.48 -26.40 -20.95
C GLY A 39 13.25 -27.29 -21.13
N SER A 40 13.10 -28.30 -20.26
CA SER A 40 11.96 -29.23 -20.25
C SER A 40 10.64 -28.48 -20.47
N ILE A 41 9.73 -29.04 -21.27
CA ILE A 41 8.38 -28.49 -21.52
C ILE A 41 7.71 -28.11 -20.19
N CYS A 42 7.93 -28.89 -19.13
CA CYS A 42 7.48 -28.61 -17.77
C CYS A 42 8.05 -27.29 -17.20
N ALA A 43 9.35 -27.03 -17.36
CA ALA A 43 9.98 -25.77 -16.95
C ALA A 43 9.41 -24.57 -17.74
N GLY A 44 9.16 -24.75 -19.03
CA GLY A 44 8.47 -23.76 -19.87
C GLY A 44 7.04 -23.46 -19.40
N LEU A 45 6.27 -24.51 -19.07
CA LEU A 45 4.90 -24.38 -18.56
C LEU A 45 4.88 -23.70 -17.19
N LEU A 46 5.75 -24.11 -16.27
CA LEU A 46 5.88 -23.48 -14.94
C LEU A 46 6.24 -22.00 -15.05
N ARG A 47 7.16 -21.63 -15.94
CA ARG A 47 7.50 -20.24 -16.22
C ARG A 47 6.29 -19.44 -16.71
N ARG A 48 5.51 -20.01 -17.63
CA ARG A 48 4.27 -19.39 -18.13
C ARG A 48 3.24 -19.19 -17.02
N LEU A 49 3.02 -20.19 -16.17
CA LEU A 49 2.09 -20.11 -15.05
C LEU A 49 2.53 -19.06 -14.02
N ARG A 50 3.82 -19.00 -13.67
CA ARG A 50 4.37 -17.96 -12.78
C ARG A 50 4.17 -16.55 -13.34
N ARG A 51 4.43 -16.36 -14.64
CA ARG A 51 4.23 -15.08 -15.33
C ARG A 51 2.76 -14.66 -15.30
N GLU A 52 1.85 -15.58 -15.56
CA GLU A 52 0.42 -15.33 -15.55
C GLU A 52 -0.10 -14.98 -14.14
N ARG A 53 0.35 -15.70 -13.10
CA ARG A 53 0.03 -15.37 -11.70
C ARG A 53 0.51 -13.97 -11.34
N ARG A 54 1.75 -13.61 -11.71
CA ARG A 54 2.29 -12.26 -11.49
C ARG A 54 1.46 -11.22 -12.22
N ARG A 55 1.13 -11.43 -13.50
CA ARG A 55 0.27 -10.51 -14.29
C ARG A 55 -1.06 -10.23 -13.61
N ARG A 56 -1.75 -11.27 -13.12
CA ARG A 56 -3.02 -11.09 -12.39
C ARG A 56 -2.85 -10.32 -11.08
N LYS A 57 -1.74 -10.57 -10.35
CA LYS A 57 -1.42 -9.83 -9.12
C LYS A 57 -1.21 -8.34 -9.40
N VAL A 58 -0.42 -8.03 -10.42
CA VAL A 58 -0.14 -6.66 -10.88
C VAL A 58 -1.42 -5.99 -11.38
N GLY A 59 -2.22 -6.66 -12.22
CA GLY A 59 -3.48 -6.12 -12.74
C GLY A 59 -4.47 -5.75 -11.63
N ARG A 60 -4.66 -6.63 -10.63
CA ARG A 60 -5.53 -6.31 -9.48
C ARG A 60 -5.02 -5.13 -8.66
N ALA A 61 -3.69 -4.99 -8.51
CA ALA A 61 -3.11 -3.85 -7.82
C ALA A 61 -3.32 -2.55 -8.60
N TYR A 62 -3.25 -2.60 -9.94
CA TYR A 62 -3.55 -1.46 -10.81
C TYR A 62 -5.02 -1.02 -10.70
N ASP A 63 -5.97 -1.95 -10.69
CA ASP A 63 -7.39 -1.63 -10.50
C ASP A 63 -7.65 -0.91 -9.17
N MET A 64 -7.00 -1.38 -8.08
CA MET A 64 -7.07 -0.71 -6.78
C MET A 64 -6.41 0.67 -6.81
N ALA A 65 -5.23 0.79 -7.43
CA ALA A 65 -4.55 2.08 -7.55
C ALA A 65 -5.40 3.11 -8.33
N LEU A 66 -6.11 2.69 -9.38
CA LEU A 66 -7.06 3.56 -10.09
C LEU A 66 -8.22 4.03 -9.20
N GLU A 67 -8.75 3.17 -8.33
CA GLU A 67 -9.81 3.55 -7.40
C GLU A 67 -9.31 4.54 -6.35
N ILE A 68 -8.11 4.31 -5.81
CA ILE A 68 -7.46 5.17 -4.84
C ILE A 68 -7.16 6.54 -5.47
N ALA A 69 -6.57 6.56 -6.66
CA ALA A 69 -6.25 7.79 -7.40
C ALA A 69 -7.47 8.69 -7.62
N ARG A 70 -8.67 8.13 -7.75
CA ARG A 70 -9.92 8.91 -7.90
C ARG A 70 -10.38 9.61 -6.63
N VAL A 71 -10.02 9.10 -5.46
CA VAL A 71 -10.45 9.66 -4.17
C VAL A 71 -9.40 10.58 -3.55
N ILE A 72 -8.13 10.43 -3.92
CA ILE A 72 -7.01 11.27 -3.49
C ILE A 72 -6.24 11.86 -4.71
N PRO A 73 -6.91 12.49 -5.68
CA PRO A 73 -6.29 12.86 -6.97
C PRO A 73 -5.16 13.88 -6.87
N ASN A 74 -5.10 14.63 -5.76
CA ASN A 74 -4.13 15.70 -5.55
C ASN A 74 -3.10 15.38 -4.46
N ALA A 75 -3.12 14.16 -3.88
CA ALA A 75 -2.19 13.80 -2.83
C ALA A 75 -0.81 13.49 -3.43
N TYR A 76 0.21 14.22 -3.01
CA TYR A 76 1.60 14.09 -3.45
C TYR A 76 2.45 13.26 -2.48
N GLU A 77 2.27 13.41 -1.18
CA GLU A 77 3.00 12.62 -0.15
C GLU A 77 2.08 11.53 0.41
N ILE A 78 2.32 10.26 0.04
CA ILE A 78 1.46 9.14 0.39
C ILE A 78 2.22 8.07 1.18
N LEU A 79 1.63 7.59 2.27
CA LEU A 79 2.12 6.43 3.03
C LEU A 79 1.27 5.19 2.72
N ASP A 80 1.88 4.12 2.24
CA ASP A 80 1.24 2.81 2.05
C ASP A 80 1.64 1.85 3.18
N VAL A 81 0.77 1.69 4.18
CA VAL A 81 1.05 0.86 5.37
C VAL A 81 0.66 -0.58 5.09
N GLY A 82 1.58 -1.52 5.31
CA GLY A 82 1.43 -2.92 4.93
C GLY A 82 1.50 -3.11 3.41
N CYS A 83 2.44 -2.43 2.74
CA CYS A 83 2.50 -2.37 1.28
C CYS A 83 2.77 -3.73 0.60
N GLY A 84 3.24 -4.74 1.36
CA GLY A 84 3.47 -6.10 0.89
C GLY A 84 4.36 -6.16 -0.35
N ASN A 85 3.79 -6.54 -1.48
CA ASN A 85 4.55 -6.66 -2.74
C ASN A 85 4.84 -5.32 -3.44
N GLY A 86 4.26 -4.21 -2.98
CA GLY A 86 4.51 -2.86 -3.49
C GLY A 86 3.84 -2.50 -4.82
N PHE A 87 3.05 -3.38 -5.45
CA PHE A 87 2.46 -3.05 -6.76
C PHE A 87 1.41 -1.94 -6.70
N ILE A 88 0.66 -1.80 -5.59
CA ILE A 88 -0.30 -0.71 -5.43
C ILE A 88 0.45 0.63 -5.38
N ALA A 89 1.41 0.77 -4.46
CA ALA A 89 2.30 1.93 -4.38
C ALA A 89 2.97 2.26 -5.71
N HIS A 90 3.51 1.26 -6.43
CA HIS A 90 4.15 1.48 -7.72
C HIS A 90 3.20 2.08 -8.76
N HIS A 91 2.00 1.51 -8.89
CA HIS A 91 1.01 2.02 -9.85
C HIS A 91 0.48 3.39 -9.46
N LEU A 92 0.23 3.61 -8.18
CA LEU A 92 -0.30 4.88 -7.69
C LEU A 92 0.71 6.03 -7.89
N ALA A 93 1.99 5.77 -7.65
CA ALA A 93 3.06 6.73 -7.94
C ALA A 93 3.07 7.15 -9.42
N GLY A 94 2.93 6.18 -10.33
CA GLY A 94 2.85 6.46 -11.77
C GLY A 94 1.57 7.16 -12.22
N LEU A 95 0.43 6.88 -11.56
CA LEU A 95 -0.87 7.48 -11.91
C LEU A 95 -1.00 8.93 -11.44
N LEU A 96 -0.45 9.25 -10.27
CA LEU A 96 -0.59 10.57 -9.65
C LEU A 96 0.66 11.45 -9.80
N GLY A 97 1.82 10.87 -10.13
CA GLY A 97 3.10 11.57 -10.06
C GLY A 97 3.56 11.82 -8.61
N SER A 98 3.03 11.07 -7.65
CA SER A 98 3.22 11.26 -6.22
C SER A 98 4.45 10.52 -5.69
N TYR A 99 5.01 11.03 -4.59
CA TYR A 99 5.95 10.29 -3.76
C TYR A 99 5.17 9.33 -2.85
N ILE A 100 5.52 8.04 -2.93
CA ILE A 100 4.89 7.01 -2.10
C ILE A 100 5.96 6.29 -1.30
N LEU A 101 5.80 6.32 0.03
CA LEU A 101 6.57 5.52 0.96
C LEU A 101 5.75 4.28 1.36
N GLY A 102 6.22 3.10 1.00
CA GLY A 102 5.68 1.85 1.52
C GLY A 102 6.34 1.45 2.84
N ILE A 103 5.56 0.99 3.80
CA ILE A 103 6.07 0.34 5.01
C ILE A 103 5.45 -1.04 5.23
N ASP A 104 6.22 -1.98 5.76
CA ASP A 104 5.72 -3.32 6.13
C ASP A 104 6.55 -3.90 7.29
N VAL A 105 5.93 -4.76 8.11
CA VAL A 105 6.59 -5.47 9.21
C VAL A 105 7.51 -6.58 8.71
N HIS A 106 7.24 -7.09 7.49
CA HIS A 106 7.93 -8.22 6.91
C HIS A 106 8.34 -8.00 5.45
N GLY A 107 9.44 -8.63 5.08
CA GLY A 107 9.83 -8.80 3.68
C GLY A 107 10.39 -7.54 3.02
N GLN A 108 10.46 -7.62 1.70
CA GLN A 108 10.86 -6.57 0.78
C GLN A 108 9.87 -6.59 -0.40
N PRO A 109 9.45 -5.43 -0.93
CA PRO A 109 8.52 -5.37 -2.04
C PRO A 109 9.14 -5.94 -3.31
N GLU A 110 8.28 -6.51 -4.17
CA GLU A 110 8.69 -6.98 -5.50
C GLU A 110 8.72 -5.86 -6.53
N ALA A 111 7.92 -4.81 -6.29
CA ALA A 111 7.90 -3.62 -7.13
C ALA A 111 9.00 -2.64 -6.70
N PRO A 112 9.57 -1.86 -7.64
CA PRO A 112 10.52 -0.82 -7.29
C PRO A 112 9.78 0.38 -6.69
N VAL A 113 9.73 0.44 -5.36
CA VAL A 113 9.07 1.50 -4.59
C VAL A 113 9.98 1.95 -3.44
N ASN A 114 9.78 3.19 -2.95
CA ASN A 114 10.44 3.61 -1.73
C ASN A 114 9.87 2.78 -0.58
N PHE A 115 10.74 2.10 0.17
CA PHE A 115 10.32 1.14 1.18
C PHE A 115 11.13 1.28 2.46
N ARG A 116 10.43 1.16 3.60
CA ARG A 116 11.06 1.04 4.92
C ARG A 116 10.37 -0.06 5.71
N ARG A 117 11.15 -0.91 6.35
CA ARG A 117 10.61 -1.86 7.33
C ARG A 117 10.26 -1.11 8.63
N TYR A 118 9.19 -1.54 9.30
CA TYR A 118 8.81 -1.03 10.62
C TYR A 118 8.48 -2.17 11.59
N ASP A 119 8.23 -1.84 12.86
CA ASP A 119 8.07 -2.78 13.96
C ASP A 119 6.61 -3.18 14.24
N GLY A 120 5.65 -2.61 13.50
CA GLY A 120 4.22 -2.82 13.73
C GLY A 120 3.62 -1.90 14.77
N ARG A 121 4.39 -0.93 15.30
CA ARG A 121 3.97 -0.03 16.38
C ARG A 121 4.21 1.44 16.06
N HIS A 122 5.39 1.77 15.53
CA HIS A 122 5.78 3.15 15.22
C HIS A 122 6.17 3.30 13.75
N PHE A 123 5.62 4.30 13.08
CA PHE A 123 5.89 4.58 11.69
C PHE A 123 7.23 5.31 11.54
N PRO A 124 8.13 4.88 10.62
CA PRO A 124 9.42 5.51 10.40
C PRO A 124 9.30 6.79 9.56
N ALA A 125 8.49 7.74 10.05
CA ALA A 125 8.16 9.01 9.43
C ALA A 125 7.89 10.09 10.48
N GLY A 126 8.11 11.34 10.09
CA GLY A 126 7.86 12.50 10.95
C GLY A 126 6.37 12.83 11.08
N ASP A 127 6.09 13.75 11.99
CA ASP A 127 4.74 14.27 12.19
C ASP A 127 4.30 15.06 10.95
N HIS A 128 2.99 15.12 10.68
CA HIS A 128 2.41 15.93 9.60
C HIS A 128 3.11 15.80 8.24
N SER A 129 3.54 14.59 7.89
CA SER A 129 4.36 14.34 6.71
C SER A 129 3.53 13.97 5.48
N PHE A 130 2.38 13.32 5.65
CA PHE A 130 1.61 12.74 4.55
C PHE A 130 0.23 13.39 4.35
N GLU A 131 -0.16 13.47 3.08
CA GLU A 131 -1.46 13.95 2.61
C GLU A 131 -2.46 12.81 2.43
N ALA A 132 -1.96 11.58 2.30
CA ALA A 132 -2.78 10.39 2.38
C ALA A 132 -2.06 9.22 3.05
N VAL A 133 -2.82 8.40 3.77
CA VAL A 133 -2.36 7.11 4.31
C VAL A 133 -3.26 5.99 3.80
N LEU A 134 -2.67 4.88 3.36
CA LEU A 134 -3.36 3.73 2.78
C LEU A 134 -3.23 2.51 3.70
N PHE A 135 -4.33 1.78 3.88
CA PHE A 135 -4.38 0.44 4.47
C PHE A 135 -5.14 -0.48 3.53
N CYS A 136 -4.43 -1.26 2.72
CA CYS A 136 -5.06 -2.19 1.78
C CYS A 136 -5.04 -3.62 2.30
N TYR A 137 -6.07 -4.02 3.07
CA TYR A 137 -6.20 -5.33 3.74
C TYR A 137 -5.14 -5.55 4.82
N VAL A 138 -5.02 -4.59 5.75
CA VAL A 138 -3.90 -4.52 6.71
C VAL A 138 -4.35 -4.43 8.15
N LEU A 139 -5.41 -3.68 8.48
CA LEU A 139 -5.77 -3.44 9.87
C LEU A 139 -6.28 -4.70 10.57
N HIS A 140 -6.85 -5.66 9.85
CA HIS A 140 -7.18 -6.97 10.44
C HIS A 140 -5.94 -7.79 10.82
N HIS A 141 -4.74 -7.47 10.32
CA HIS A 141 -3.49 -8.08 10.76
C HIS A 141 -2.85 -7.35 11.96
N ALA A 142 -3.24 -6.10 12.20
CA ALA A 142 -2.66 -5.30 13.27
C ALA A 142 -3.10 -5.81 14.65
N GLN A 143 -2.12 -5.99 15.53
CA GLN A 143 -2.37 -6.46 16.91
C GLN A 143 -2.91 -5.35 17.80
N GLU A 144 -2.44 -4.11 17.57
CA GLU A 144 -2.81 -2.92 18.35
C GLU A 144 -3.36 -1.84 17.41
N VAL A 145 -4.59 -2.03 16.92
CA VAL A 145 -5.24 -1.14 15.93
C VAL A 145 -5.31 0.31 16.41
N ASP A 146 -5.63 0.54 17.68
CA ASP A 146 -5.73 1.90 18.22
C ASP A 146 -4.36 2.62 18.23
N SER A 147 -3.28 1.88 18.51
CA SER A 147 -1.91 2.42 18.42
C SER A 147 -1.53 2.75 16.98
N ILE A 148 -1.87 1.88 16.03
CA ILE A 148 -1.67 2.13 14.60
C ILE A 148 -2.44 3.37 14.16
N LEU A 149 -3.71 3.49 14.54
CA LEU A 149 -4.53 4.66 14.20
C LEU A 149 -4.01 5.93 14.89
N SER A 150 -3.42 5.83 16.08
CA SER A 150 -2.72 6.96 16.73
C SER A 150 -1.52 7.44 15.91
N GLU A 151 -0.70 6.51 15.42
CA GLU A 151 0.41 6.85 14.51
C GLU A 151 -0.07 7.46 13.20
N VAL A 152 -1.20 7.00 12.65
CA VAL A 152 -1.83 7.63 11.48
C VAL A 152 -2.15 9.09 11.79
N LYS A 153 -2.77 9.39 12.93
CA LYS A 153 -3.04 10.79 13.32
C LYS A 153 -1.77 11.64 13.38
N ARG A 154 -0.70 11.09 13.95
CA ARG A 154 0.58 11.78 14.09
C ARG A 154 1.19 12.16 12.73
N VAL A 155 1.19 11.24 11.77
CA VAL A 155 1.88 11.44 10.49
C VAL A 155 1.04 12.17 9.44
N LEU A 156 -0.28 12.30 9.63
CA LEU A 156 -1.17 13.00 8.71
C LEU A 156 -1.02 14.52 8.81
N ARG A 157 -1.00 15.19 7.66
CA ARG A 157 -1.21 16.63 7.55
C ARG A 157 -2.67 17.00 7.85
N ASP A 158 -2.91 18.29 8.04
CA ASP A 158 -4.26 18.83 8.09
C ASP A 158 -5.02 18.53 6.79
N GLU A 159 -6.32 18.23 6.90
CA GLU A 159 -7.19 17.85 5.78
C GLU A 159 -6.77 16.60 4.98
N ALA A 160 -5.77 15.86 5.45
CA ALA A 160 -5.31 14.63 4.83
C ALA A 160 -6.35 13.49 4.94
N LEU A 161 -6.28 12.54 3.99
CA LEU A 161 -7.25 11.46 3.87
C LEU A 161 -6.64 10.10 4.23
N VAL A 162 -7.44 9.22 4.82
CA VAL A 162 -7.06 7.82 5.03
C VAL A 162 -7.92 6.93 4.17
N VAL A 163 -7.30 6.06 3.38
CA VAL A 163 -7.98 5.11 2.51
C VAL A 163 -7.80 3.71 3.08
N ILE A 164 -8.91 3.02 3.36
CA ILE A 164 -8.88 1.71 4.00
C ILE A 164 -9.72 0.72 3.19
N TYR A 165 -9.15 -0.45 2.92
CA TYR A 165 -9.84 -1.61 2.38
C TYR A 165 -9.77 -2.76 3.39
N GLU A 166 -10.93 -3.33 3.73
CA GLU A 166 -11.01 -4.42 4.71
C GLU A 166 -11.94 -5.55 4.25
N ASP A 167 -11.59 -6.76 4.69
CA ASP A 167 -12.43 -7.95 4.51
C ASP A 167 -13.45 -8.02 5.65
N ILE A 168 -14.73 -8.15 5.29
CA ILE A 168 -15.87 -8.09 6.22
C ILE A 168 -16.48 -9.49 6.37
N PRO A 169 -16.51 -10.07 7.59
CA PRO A 169 -17.08 -11.40 7.86
C PRO A 169 -18.63 -11.37 7.94
N ALA A 170 -19.29 -10.88 6.88
CA ALA A 170 -20.72 -10.59 6.85
C ALA A 170 -21.60 -11.86 6.83
N THR A 171 -21.16 -12.90 6.14
CA THR A 171 -21.84 -14.20 6.05
C THR A 171 -21.04 -15.29 6.74
N TRP A 172 -21.66 -16.44 6.98
CA TRP A 172 -20.95 -17.60 7.52
C TRP A 172 -19.82 -18.08 6.60
N TRP A 173 -20.00 -17.98 5.27
CA TRP A 173 -18.95 -18.28 4.30
C TRP A 173 -17.77 -17.30 4.41
N ASP A 174 -18.04 -16.00 4.60
CA ASP A 174 -16.98 -15.01 4.83
C ASP A 174 -16.19 -15.35 6.10
N ARG A 175 -16.89 -15.74 7.17
CA ARG A 175 -16.26 -16.15 8.44
C ARG A 175 -15.34 -17.35 8.26
N ILE A 176 -15.73 -18.35 7.47
CA ILE A 176 -14.88 -19.50 7.15
C ILE A 176 -13.62 -19.04 6.40
N LEU A 177 -13.76 -18.21 5.37
CA LEU A 177 -12.63 -17.72 4.59
C LEU A 177 -11.69 -16.85 5.44
N CYS A 178 -12.23 -15.97 6.29
CA CYS A 178 -11.47 -15.20 7.28
C CYS A 178 -10.74 -16.11 8.28
N SER A 179 -11.37 -17.20 8.72
CA SER A 179 -10.72 -18.17 9.62
C SER A 179 -9.57 -18.92 8.95
N ILE A 180 -9.73 -19.32 7.68
CA ILE A 180 -8.65 -19.91 6.88
C ILE A 180 -7.50 -18.90 6.70
N HIS A 181 -7.81 -17.64 6.39
CA HIS A 181 -6.82 -16.57 6.28
C HIS A 181 -6.08 -16.36 7.60
N ASN A 182 -6.80 -16.25 8.73
CA ASN A 182 -6.19 -16.15 10.05
C ASN A 182 -5.23 -17.32 10.29
N ARG A 183 -5.65 -18.56 10.02
CA ARG A 183 -4.78 -19.73 10.18
C ARG A 183 -3.51 -19.66 9.34
N GLN A 184 -3.61 -19.16 8.11
CA GLN A 184 -2.46 -19.00 7.21
C GLN A 184 -1.47 -17.92 7.69
N TRP A 185 -1.97 -16.85 8.29
CA TRP A 185 -1.17 -15.67 8.63
C TRP A 185 -0.77 -15.56 10.10
N ARG A 186 -1.42 -16.31 11.01
CA ARG A 186 -1.20 -16.24 12.47
C ARG A 186 0.27 -16.40 12.86
N GLY A 187 1.01 -17.28 12.20
CA GLY A 187 2.43 -17.51 12.48
C GLY A 187 3.35 -16.37 12.02
N ARG A 188 2.85 -15.44 11.19
CA ARG A 188 3.62 -14.30 10.67
C ARG A 188 3.24 -13.01 11.38
N THR A 189 1.95 -12.68 11.41
CA THR A 189 1.45 -11.39 11.88
C THR A 189 0.81 -11.42 13.27
N GLY A 190 0.70 -12.60 13.88
CA GLY A 190 -0.20 -12.79 15.02
C GLY A 190 -1.66 -13.00 14.58
N GLU A 191 -2.57 -13.08 15.55
CA GLU A 191 -3.98 -13.36 15.27
C GLU A 191 -4.61 -12.23 14.46
N CYS A 192 -5.35 -12.61 13.42
CA CYS A 192 -6.08 -11.66 12.59
C CYS A 192 -7.41 -11.32 13.25
N THR A 193 -7.64 -10.03 13.49
CA THR A 193 -8.88 -9.49 14.07
C THR A 193 -9.77 -8.93 12.96
N PHE A 194 -10.63 -9.76 12.39
CA PHE A 194 -11.65 -9.33 11.43
C PHE A 194 -12.84 -8.70 12.16
N ARG A 195 -13.24 -7.51 11.70
CA ARG A 195 -14.37 -6.75 12.26
C ARG A 195 -15.49 -6.61 11.24
N SER A 196 -16.72 -6.57 11.73
CA SER A 196 -17.88 -6.13 10.97
C SER A 196 -17.78 -4.65 10.60
N GLU A 197 -18.67 -4.18 9.72
CA GLU A 197 -18.68 -2.78 9.31
C GLU A 197 -19.01 -1.83 10.47
N ALA A 198 -19.88 -2.26 11.38
CA ALA A 198 -20.27 -1.48 12.55
C ALA A 198 -19.08 -1.33 13.52
N GLU A 199 -18.38 -2.43 13.79
CA GLU A 199 -17.18 -2.42 14.65
C GLU A 199 -16.05 -1.58 14.04
N TRP A 200 -15.84 -1.63 12.72
CA TRP A 200 -14.89 -0.74 12.05
C TRP A 200 -15.28 0.73 12.19
N ARG A 201 -16.57 1.06 11.98
CA ARG A 201 -17.08 2.43 12.14
C ARG A 201 -16.83 2.94 13.56
N GLU A 202 -17.18 2.15 14.56
CA GLU A 202 -16.98 2.48 15.96
C GLU A 202 -15.50 2.70 16.27
N THR A 203 -14.62 1.81 15.80
CA THR A 203 -13.16 1.91 15.98
C THR A 203 -12.62 3.23 15.39
N PHE A 204 -13.01 3.57 14.15
CA PHE A 204 -12.56 4.81 13.51
C PHE A 204 -13.07 6.05 14.25
N GLN A 205 -14.34 6.06 14.66
CA GLN A 205 -14.91 7.19 15.41
C GLN A 205 -14.27 7.36 16.78
N ALA A 206 -14.10 6.27 17.53
CA ALA A 206 -13.46 6.28 18.85
C ALA A 206 -12.01 6.77 18.80
N THR A 207 -11.31 6.52 17.70
CA THR A 207 -9.91 6.96 17.52
C THR A 207 -9.79 8.39 16.96
N GLY A 208 -10.91 9.08 16.72
CA GLY A 208 -10.94 10.49 16.31
C GLY A 208 -11.01 10.71 14.80
N PHE A 209 -11.35 9.68 14.02
CA PHE A 209 -11.61 9.81 12.59
C PHE A 209 -13.10 9.90 12.30
N GLU A 210 -13.46 10.66 11.26
CA GLU A 210 -14.79 10.60 10.67
C GLU A 210 -14.75 9.94 9.30
N ILE A 211 -15.83 9.22 8.97
CA ILE A 211 -15.98 8.52 7.69
C ILE A 211 -16.57 9.51 6.68
N VAL A 212 -15.75 9.95 5.74
CA VAL A 212 -16.17 10.79 4.60
C VAL A 212 -16.98 9.97 3.61
N GLN A 213 -16.56 8.73 3.38
CA GLN A 213 -17.21 7.85 2.43
C GLN A 213 -17.02 6.38 2.82
N GLN A 214 -18.05 5.57 2.58
CA GLN A 214 -18.00 4.12 2.72
C GLN A 214 -18.69 3.47 1.53
N ARG A 215 -18.11 2.39 1.01
CA ARG A 215 -18.72 1.59 -0.07
C ARG A 215 -18.43 0.10 0.13
N SER A 216 -19.43 -0.75 -0.09
CA SER A 216 -19.19 -2.19 -0.25
C SER A 216 -18.79 -2.50 -1.68
N LEU A 217 -17.72 -3.26 -1.85
CA LEU A 217 -17.25 -3.70 -3.16
C LEU A 217 -17.98 -4.96 -3.59
N SER A 218 -18.32 -5.04 -4.87
CA SER A 218 -18.98 -6.21 -5.46
C SER A 218 -18.10 -7.46 -5.32
N ARG A 219 -18.69 -8.56 -4.84
CA ARG A 219 -18.03 -9.88 -4.75
C ARG A 219 -17.61 -10.42 -6.12
N CYS A 220 -18.32 -10.02 -7.18
CA CYS A 220 -18.05 -10.45 -8.56
C CYS A 220 -16.75 -9.84 -9.13
N ARG A 221 -16.16 -8.82 -8.50
CA ARG A 221 -14.85 -8.28 -8.89
C ARG A 221 -13.71 -9.28 -8.69
N ASN A 222 -13.91 -10.30 -7.86
CA ASN A 222 -12.91 -11.33 -7.62
C ASN A 222 -13.58 -12.68 -7.37
N LEU A 223 -13.96 -13.38 -8.45
CA LEU A 223 -14.57 -14.71 -8.39
C LEU A 223 -13.70 -15.75 -7.64
N ALA A 224 -12.39 -15.50 -7.51
CA ALA A 224 -11.45 -16.39 -6.83
C ALA A 224 -11.26 -16.09 -5.32
N HIS A 225 -11.81 -14.99 -4.79
CA HIS A 225 -11.75 -14.65 -3.36
C HIS A 225 -13.00 -13.85 -2.99
N PRO A 226 -14.13 -14.53 -2.70
CA PRO A 226 -15.45 -13.91 -2.68
C PRO A 226 -15.79 -13.20 -1.37
N VAL A 227 -14.82 -13.00 -0.45
CA VAL A 227 -15.07 -12.33 0.83
C VAL A 227 -15.64 -10.94 0.58
N LYS A 228 -16.67 -10.53 1.34
CA LYS A 228 -17.19 -9.17 1.26
C LYS A 228 -16.08 -8.18 1.60
N ARG A 229 -15.93 -7.14 0.79
CA ARG A 229 -14.91 -6.12 0.99
C ARG A 229 -15.55 -4.76 1.13
N ASN A 230 -15.05 -3.97 2.05
CA ASN A 230 -15.45 -2.59 2.20
C ASN A 230 -14.28 -1.65 1.97
N PHE A 231 -14.63 -0.53 1.35
CA PHE A 231 -13.80 0.66 1.23
C PHE A 231 -14.29 1.70 2.24
N PHE A 232 -13.36 2.34 2.94
CA PHE A 232 -13.59 3.49 3.79
C PHE A 232 -12.63 4.60 3.40
N LEU A 233 -13.15 5.83 3.30
CA LEU A 233 -12.40 7.06 3.20
C LEU A 233 -12.63 7.84 4.49
N LEU A 234 -11.56 8.11 5.22
CA LEU A 234 -11.60 8.82 6.49
C LEU A 234 -10.87 10.15 6.39
N ARG A 235 -11.18 11.03 7.34
CA ARG A 235 -10.36 12.20 7.69
C ARG A 235 -10.36 12.39 9.20
N LEU A 236 -9.42 13.17 9.71
CA LEU A 236 -9.41 13.56 11.12
C LEU A 236 -10.68 14.33 11.45
N ASN A 237 -11.34 14.00 12.56
CA ASN A 237 -12.49 14.76 13.04
C ASN A 237 -11.98 16.05 13.70
N PRO A 238 -12.27 17.24 13.14
CA PRO A 238 -11.78 18.51 13.70
C PRO A 238 -12.32 18.80 15.11
N ASN A 239 -13.41 18.14 15.51
CA ASN A 239 -13.98 18.28 16.84
C ASN A 239 -13.38 17.32 17.87
N ALA A 240 -12.63 16.29 17.45
CA ALA A 240 -12.02 15.33 18.38
C ALA A 240 -10.88 15.96 19.21
N ALA A 241 -10.22 17.01 18.70
CA ALA A 241 -9.17 17.74 19.42
C ALA A 241 -9.69 18.60 20.60
N LYS A 242 -11.02 18.82 20.70
CA LYS A 242 -11.63 19.63 21.77
C LYS A 242 -12.13 18.82 22.98
N LEU A 243 -11.96 17.50 22.95
CA LEU A 243 -12.50 16.58 23.96
C LEU A 243 -11.44 15.97 24.89
N ASN A 244 -10.16 16.37 24.74
CA ASN A 244 -9.05 15.94 25.60
C ASN A 244 -8.44 17.13 26.35
#